data_AF-A0A353PYL8-F1
#
_entry.id   AF-A0A353PYL8-F1
#
_cell.length_a   1.000
_cell.length_b   1.000
_cell.length_c   1.000
_cell.angle_alpha   90.00
_cell.angle_beta   90.00
_cell.angle_gamma   90.00
#
_symmetry.space_group_name_H-M   'P 1'
#
loop_
_entity.id
_entity.type
_entity.pdbx_description
1 polymer ?
#
loop_
_entity_poly.entity_id
_entity_poly.type
_entity_poly.pdbx_seq_one_letter_code
_entity_poly.pdbx_strand_id
1 'polypeptide(L)' 'GYGANFGGLSALLTMLNSCAAGIAVVNIDNGFGAGYLSSLINKGSK' A
#
# COMPACT_ATOMS: atom_id res chain seq x y z
N GLY A 1 15.84 7.56 1.00
CA GLY A 1 16.49 6.53 1.85
C GLY A 1 15.66 5.27 2.01
N TYR A 2 14.37 5.36 2.34
CA TYR A 2 13.51 4.21 2.71
C TYR A 2 13.20 3.17 1.60
N GLY A 3 13.59 3.41 0.35
CA GLY A 3 13.32 2.52 -0.79
C GLY A 3 14.56 1.99 -1.55
N ALA A 4 15.77 2.45 -1.22
CA ALA A 4 16.97 2.20 -2.04
C ALA A 4 17.76 0.93 -1.65
N ASN A 5 17.52 0.38 -0.46
CA ASN A 5 18.14 -0.86 0.01
C ASN A 5 17.07 -1.94 0.19
N PHE A 6 17.41 -3.20 -0.13
CA PHE A 6 16.52 -4.37 0.01
C PHE A 6 15.14 -4.21 -0.68
N GLY A 7 15.11 -3.61 -1.88
CA GLY A 7 13.91 -3.60 -2.73
C GLY A 7 12.66 -2.97 -2.11
N GLY A 8 12.83 -1.96 -1.24
CA GLY A 8 11.70 -1.25 -0.62
C GLY A 8 11.14 -1.89 0.66
N LEU A 9 11.83 -2.88 1.25
CA LEU A 9 11.39 -3.55 2.49
C LEU A 9 11.14 -2.56 3.64
N SER A 10 12.02 -1.57 3.84
CA SER A 10 11.80 -0.53 4.86
C SER A 10 10.54 0.27 4.60
N ALA A 11 10.25 0.63 3.34
CA ALA A 11 9.03 1.34 2.98
C ALA A 11 7.78 0.49 3.24
N LEU A 12 7.81 -0.80 2.88
CA LEU A 12 6.71 -1.73 3.15
C LEU A 12 6.44 -1.86 4.65
N LEU A 13 7.48 -2.09 5.47
CA LEU A 13 7.34 -2.20 6.91
C LEU A 13 6.84 -0.90 7.56
N THR A 14 7.33 0.25 7.12
CA THR A 14 6.83 1.56 7.58
C THR A 14 5.33 1.70 7.32
N MET A 15 4.86 1.30 6.14
CA MET A 15 3.45 1.41 5.77
C MET A 15 2.58 0.40 6.53
N LEU A 16 3.03 -0.84 6.70
CA LEU A 16 2.29 -1.86 7.46
C LEU A 16 2.24 -1.57 8.96
N ASN A 17 3.26 -0.92 9.51
CA ASN A 17 3.30 -0.51 10.91
C ASN A 17 2.61 0.84 11.17
N SER A 18 2.01 1.47 10.14
CA SER A 18 1.27 2.71 10.32
C SER A 18 -0.10 2.43 10.93
N CYS A 19 -0.45 3.17 11.98
CA CYS A 19 -1.78 3.11 12.61
C CYS A 19 -2.79 4.10 11.98
N ALA A 20 -2.48 4.69 10.82
CA ALA A 20 -3.41 5.61 10.17
C ALA A 20 -4.64 4.87 9.64
N ALA A 21 -5.84 5.33 10.01
CA ALA A 21 -7.07 4.75 9.50
C ALA A 21 -7.23 5.00 7.99
N GLY A 22 -7.86 4.05 7.29
CA GLY A 22 -8.20 4.19 5.87
C GLY A 22 -7.05 4.01 4.89
N ILE A 23 -5.86 3.59 5.35
CA ILE A 23 -4.78 3.17 4.46
C ILE A 23 -4.95 1.70 4.09
N ALA A 24 -4.54 1.35 2.88
CA ALA A 24 -4.37 -0.02 2.46
C ALA A 24 -3.03 -0.16 1.74
N VAL A 25 -2.29 -1.20 2.11
CA VAL A 25 -0.92 -1.42 1.66
C VAL A 25 -0.89 -2.62 0.72
N VAL A 26 -0.18 -2.47 -0.40
CA VAL A 26 0.09 -3.56 -1.34
C VAL A 26 1.61 -3.77 -1.47
N ASN A 27 2.02 -4.90 -2.06
CA ASN A 27 3.43 -5.15 -2.36
C ASN A 27 4.07 -4.03 -3.19
N ILE A 28 5.38 -3.85 -3.02
CA ILE A 28 6.19 -2.96 -3.86
C ILE A 28 5.98 -3.33 -5.33
N ASP A 29 5.82 -2.31 -6.17
CA ASP A 29 5.52 -2.41 -7.60
C ASP A 29 4.20 -3.12 -7.98
N ASN A 30 3.33 -3.47 -7.02
CA ASN A 30 2.01 -4.02 -7.31
C ASN A 30 0.95 -2.93 -7.61
N GLY A 31 1.17 -2.20 -8.71
CA GLY A 31 0.25 -1.14 -9.15
C GLY A 31 -1.13 -1.64 -9.55
N PHE A 32 -1.22 -2.86 -10.10
CA PHE A 32 -2.51 -3.48 -10.44
C PHE A 32 -3.35 -3.78 -9.18
N GLY A 33 -2.73 -4.39 -8.16
CA GLY A 33 -3.40 -4.65 -6.89
C GLY A 33 -3.89 -3.38 -6.21
N ALA A 34 -3.10 -2.30 -6.29
CA ALA A 34 -3.50 -0.98 -5.80
C ALA A 34 -4.77 -0.50 -6.51
N GLY A 35 -4.78 -0.48 -7.86
CA GLY A 35 -5.92 0.00 -8.64
C GLY A 35 -7.19 -0.84 -8.46
N TYR A 36 -7.05 -2.17 -8.39
CA TYR A 36 -8.17 -3.07 -8.11
C TYR A 36 -8.77 -2.79 -6.73
N LEU A 37 -7.93 -2.65 -5.70
CA LEU A 37 -8.37 -2.33 -4.36
C LEU A 37 -9.04 -0.95 -4.28
N SER A 38 -8.49 0.07 -4.94
CA SER A 38 -9.13 1.39 -5.05
C SER A 38 -10.53 1.30 -5.68
N SER A 39 -10.71 0.47 -6.72
CA SER A 39 -12.02 0.23 -7.33
C SER A 39 -13.01 -0.43 -6.37
N LEU A 40 -12.55 -1.37 -5.54
CA LEU A 40 -13.38 -1.99 -4.49
C LEU A 40 -13.82 -0.98 -3.44
N ILE A 41 -12.90 -0.12 -2.96
CA ILE A 41 -13.21 0.95 -2.00
C ILE A 41 -14.23 1.92 -2.59
N ASN A 42 -14.03 2.35 -3.84
CA ASN A 42 -14.95 3.24 -4.55
C ASN A 42 -16.34 2.61 -4.72
N LYS A 43 -16.42 1.30 -4.93
CA LYS A 43 -17.70 0.58 -5.02
C LYS A 43 -18.39 0.43 -3.67
N GLY A 44 -17.62 0.25 -2.59
CA GLY A 44 -18.13 0.09 -1.23
C GLY A 44 -18.47 1.38 -0.48
N SER A 45 -18.09 2.56 -1.02
CA SER A 45 -18.42 3.88 -0.44
C SER A 45 -19.76 4.45 -0.93
N LYS A 46 -20.69 3.58 -1.35
CA LYS A 46 -22.10 3.94 -1.59
C LYS A 46 -22.93 3.66 -0.35
#